data_AF-S3Y5L2-F1
#
_entry.id   AF-S3Y5L2-F1
#
_cell.length_a   1.000
_cell.length_b   1.000
_cell.length_c   1.000
_cell.angle_alpha   90.00
_cell.angle_beta   90.00
_cell.angle_gamma   90.00
#
_symmetry.space_group_name_H-M   'P 1'
#
loop_
_entity.id
_entity.type
_entity.pdbx_description
1 polymer ?
#
loop_
_entity_poly.entity_id
_entity_poly.type
_entity_poly.pdbx_seq_one_letter_code
_entity_poly.pdbx_strand_id
1 'polypeptide(L)'
;MRHVTKGLARRGFLAGILAAPLLASCTGPTRIAIGQRETYTPPPPGIDEIYRTELLTSVTDLAGILETARPHEDFPSFLTSALAIHQRALRTGAEQEKIASAEANRTEKGGSAHESAAVGTQAPVERAMLDAARGLAALRDLYAHATIQVSGDFADLCAAGSAWAEWAALRLTRVAKAAAVAGVSAPKPFTDIEPSREVPAIDPPEAAETHLIETPLERAQTDENFAAYALEVAATRVKADQREAYLKAANVHASHAETFGEVAERLGLPLVAREAGYALPRPLDAEGAANLRLKVTSRTLTNAVELAGLAPLSERAPFLTAALESAKALEALRETLPPFPGIDEGES
;
A
#
# COMPACT_ATOMS: atom_id res chain seq x y z
N MET A 1 30.30 -23.10 66.49
CA MET A 1 29.70 -22.63 67.75
C MET A 1 28.26 -22.19 67.48
N ARG A 2 27.30 -22.87 68.14
CA ARG A 2 25.93 -22.52 68.61
C ARG A 2 25.10 -21.51 67.76
N HIS A 3 24.04 -21.93 67.06
CA HIS A 3 22.65 -22.27 67.49
C HIS A 3 21.68 -21.04 67.47
N VAL A 4 20.71 -20.99 66.53
CA VAL A 4 19.26 -21.41 66.64
C VAL A 4 18.40 -20.32 67.33
N THR A 5 17.33 -19.74 66.73
CA THR A 5 15.90 -20.19 66.68
C THR A 5 15.06 -19.29 65.74
N LYS A 6 14.24 -19.82 64.80
CA LYS A 6 12.80 -20.23 64.85
C LYS A 6 11.73 -19.11 64.98
N GLY A 7 10.69 -19.17 64.12
CA GLY A 7 9.38 -18.55 64.38
C GLY A 7 8.36 -18.58 63.21
N LEU A 8 7.59 -19.67 63.08
CA LEU A 8 6.32 -19.78 62.34
C LEU A 8 5.15 -19.13 63.12
N ALA A 9 4.10 -18.66 62.42
CA ALA A 9 2.63 -18.80 62.69
C ALA A 9 1.84 -17.57 62.18
N ARG A 10 0.94 -17.69 61.19
CA ARG A 10 -0.49 -18.13 61.24
C ARG A 10 -1.50 -17.14 61.88
N ARG A 11 -2.32 -16.55 60.99
CA ARG A 11 -3.81 -16.53 60.90
C ARG A 11 -4.71 -16.16 62.11
N GLY A 12 -5.73 -15.35 61.79
CA GLY A 12 -7.07 -15.26 62.41
C GLY A 12 -7.56 -13.79 62.39
N PHE A 13 -8.52 -13.32 61.59
CA PHE A 13 -9.93 -13.67 61.35
C PHE A 13 -10.83 -13.60 62.59
N LEU A 14 -11.81 -12.68 62.56
CA LEU A 14 -13.13 -12.66 63.22
C LEU A 14 -13.80 -11.32 62.80
N ALA A 15 -15.10 -11.14 62.52
CA ALA A 15 -16.24 -11.96 62.15
C ALA A 15 -17.48 -11.02 62.08
N GLY A 16 -18.53 -11.41 61.36
CA GLY A 16 -19.89 -10.83 61.46
C GLY A 16 -20.53 -10.60 60.08
N ILE A 17 -20.99 -11.62 59.34
CA ILE A 17 -22.23 -12.45 59.45
C ILE A 17 -23.50 -11.73 58.96
N LEU A 18 -24.07 -12.25 57.87
CA LEU A 18 -25.46 -12.74 57.68
C LEU A 18 -25.64 -12.99 56.16
N ALA A 19 -25.59 -14.22 55.66
CA ALA A 19 -26.64 -15.26 55.65
C ALA A 19 -27.21 -15.42 54.23
N ALA A 20 -26.89 -16.54 53.60
CA ALA A 20 -27.46 -17.06 52.35
C ALA A 20 -28.81 -17.78 52.66
N PRO A 21 -29.43 -18.55 51.74
CA PRO A 21 -29.56 -18.50 50.27
C PRO A 21 -31.06 -18.58 49.87
N LEU A 22 -31.42 -18.57 48.57
CA LEU A 22 -32.38 -19.55 48.02
C LEU A 22 -32.45 -19.52 46.49
N LEU A 23 -32.43 -20.74 45.96
CA LEU A 23 -32.53 -21.16 44.58
C LEU A 23 -33.97 -21.07 44.04
N ALA A 24 -34.05 -21.12 42.71
CA ALA A 24 -35.10 -21.74 41.90
C ALA A 24 -36.40 -20.97 41.61
N SER A 25 -36.46 -20.55 40.34
CA SER A 25 -37.49 -20.91 39.35
C SER A 25 -38.96 -20.61 39.64
N CYS A 26 -39.58 -19.85 38.73
CA CYS A 26 -40.90 -20.05 38.09
C CYS A 26 -41.31 -18.71 37.41
N THR A 27 -41.07 -18.55 36.11
CA THR A 27 -42.09 -18.66 35.05
C THR A 27 -43.29 -17.68 35.14
N GLY A 28 -43.11 -16.48 34.55
CA GLY A 28 -44.11 -15.66 33.81
C GLY A 28 -45.23 -14.93 34.58
N PRO A 29 -45.99 -13.99 33.95
CA PRO A 29 -45.79 -13.33 32.67
C PRO A 29 -45.92 -11.78 32.80
N THR A 30 -44.83 -11.03 32.69
CA THR A 30 -44.93 -9.64 32.25
C THR A 30 -44.59 -9.61 30.78
N ARG A 31 -45.65 -9.72 29.95
CA ARG A 31 -45.60 -9.37 28.53
C ARG A 31 -45.15 -7.92 28.42
N ILE A 32 -43.86 -7.70 28.25
CA ILE A 32 -43.37 -6.46 27.65
C ILE A 32 -43.78 -6.57 26.18
N ALA A 33 -44.63 -5.65 25.73
CA ALA A 33 -45.06 -5.59 24.36
C ALA A 33 -43.82 -5.54 23.46
N ILE A 34 -43.70 -6.55 22.60
CA ILE A 34 -42.75 -6.64 21.51
C ILE A 34 -43.17 -5.56 20.50
N GLY A 35 -42.68 -4.34 20.71
CA GLY A 35 -42.29 -3.52 19.57
C GLY A 35 -41.08 -4.21 18.96
N GLN A 36 -41.09 -4.44 17.65
CA GLN A 36 -39.89 -4.84 16.91
C GLN A 36 -38.72 -3.98 17.44
N ARG A 37 -37.57 -4.59 17.78
CA ARG A 37 -36.35 -3.77 17.91
C ARG A 37 -36.31 -2.89 16.68
N GLU A 38 -36.14 -1.58 16.85
CA GLU A 38 -35.88 -0.70 15.71
C GLU A 38 -34.87 -1.42 14.82
N THR A 39 -35.19 -1.56 13.53
CA THR A 39 -34.30 -2.20 12.58
C THR A 39 -33.01 -1.42 12.64
N TYR A 40 -31.99 -1.97 13.30
CA TYR A 40 -30.68 -1.37 13.38
C TYR A 40 -30.21 -1.23 11.93
N THR A 41 -30.26 0.01 11.46
CA THR A 41 -29.68 0.38 10.17
C THR A 41 -28.26 0.77 10.54
N PRO A 42 -27.23 -0.01 10.15
CA PRO A 42 -25.86 0.39 10.41
C PRO A 42 -25.64 1.79 9.80
N PRO A 43 -24.80 2.63 10.42
CA PRO A 43 -24.45 3.91 9.82
C PRO A 43 -23.90 3.67 8.40
N PRO A 44 -24.10 4.63 7.47
CA PRO A 44 -23.48 4.53 6.15
C PRO A 44 -21.96 4.41 6.30
N PRO A 45 -21.28 3.70 5.37
CA PRO A 45 -19.84 3.52 5.44
C PRO A 45 -19.11 4.87 5.33
N GLY A 46 -18.02 5.02 6.09
CA GLY A 46 -17.09 6.14 5.97
C GLY A 46 -16.28 6.07 4.67
N ILE A 47 -15.53 7.14 4.38
CA ILE A 47 -14.77 7.26 3.12
C ILE A 47 -13.72 6.14 2.95
N ASP A 48 -13.06 5.75 4.04
CA ASP A 48 -12.06 4.68 4.04
C ASP A 48 -12.68 3.34 3.66
N GLU A 49 -13.85 3.01 4.21
CA GLU A 49 -14.54 1.75 3.93
C GLU A 49 -15.08 1.68 2.50
N ILE A 50 -15.54 2.83 1.97
CA ILE A 50 -15.95 2.95 0.56
C ILE A 50 -14.78 2.63 -0.36
N TYR A 51 -13.63 3.29 -0.18
CA TYR A 51 -12.45 3.04 -0.99
C TYR A 51 -11.91 1.63 -0.81
N ARG A 52 -11.84 1.13 0.43
CA ARG A 52 -11.37 -0.24 0.74
C ARG A 52 -12.19 -1.28 0.00
N THR A 53 -13.52 -1.16 0.02
CA THR A 53 -14.43 -2.11 -0.64
C THR A 53 -14.21 -2.09 -2.15
N GLU A 54 -14.15 -0.92 -2.77
CA GLU A 54 -13.96 -0.80 -4.22
C GLU A 54 -12.57 -1.25 -4.69
N LEU A 55 -11.54 -0.94 -3.91
CA LEU A 55 -10.19 -1.44 -4.14
C LEU A 55 -10.17 -2.96 -4.06
N LEU A 56 -10.80 -3.55 -3.03
CA LEU A 56 -10.86 -5.00 -2.87
C LEU A 56 -11.61 -5.67 -4.02
N THR A 57 -12.71 -5.09 -4.49
CA THR A 57 -13.42 -5.54 -5.69
C THR A 57 -12.52 -5.46 -6.92
N SER A 58 -11.89 -4.31 -7.17
CA SER A 58 -11.03 -4.10 -8.34
C SER A 58 -9.83 -5.06 -8.38
N VAL A 59 -9.17 -5.27 -7.24
CA VAL A 59 -8.06 -6.23 -7.10
C VAL A 59 -8.57 -7.66 -7.32
N THR A 60 -9.76 -8.00 -6.82
CA THR A 60 -10.35 -9.34 -6.97
C THR A 60 -10.76 -9.63 -8.40
N ASP A 61 -11.35 -8.67 -9.09
CA ASP A 61 -11.70 -8.78 -10.51
C ASP A 61 -10.43 -8.95 -11.36
N LEU A 62 -9.39 -8.18 -11.07
CA LEU A 62 -8.11 -8.30 -11.74
C LEU A 62 -7.47 -9.68 -11.50
N ALA A 63 -7.49 -10.18 -10.26
CA ALA A 63 -7.02 -11.53 -9.94
C ALA A 63 -7.83 -12.61 -10.67
N GLY A 64 -9.14 -12.44 -10.80
CA GLY A 64 -10.01 -13.32 -11.58
C GLY A 64 -9.63 -13.38 -13.06
N ILE A 65 -9.31 -12.23 -13.67
CA ILE A 65 -8.78 -12.16 -15.04
C ILE A 65 -7.50 -13.00 -15.15
N LEU A 66 -6.60 -12.91 -14.17
CA LEU A 66 -5.33 -13.65 -14.20
C LEU A 66 -5.53 -15.16 -14.08
N GLU A 67 -6.42 -15.63 -13.21
CA GLU A 67 -6.67 -17.06 -13.03
C GLU A 67 -7.24 -17.69 -14.30
N THR A 68 -8.06 -16.96 -15.08
CA THR A 68 -8.55 -17.45 -16.38
C THR A 68 -7.46 -17.54 -17.45
N ALA A 69 -6.36 -16.80 -17.32
CA ALA A 69 -5.25 -16.75 -18.26
C ALA A 69 -4.04 -17.63 -17.85
N ARG A 70 -4.00 -18.05 -16.58
CA ARG A 70 -2.94 -18.85 -15.94
C ARG A 70 -2.51 -20.14 -16.65
N PRO A 71 -3.36 -20.87 -17.41
CA PRO A 71 -2.93 -22.07 -18.15
C PRO A 71 -1.93 -21.81 -19.28
N HIS A 72 -1.64 -20.56 -19.61
CA HIS A 72 -0.64 -20.20 -20.61
C HIS A 72 0.68 -19.80 -19.93
N GLU A 73 1.77 -20.50 -20.26
CA GLU A 73 3.11 -20.27 -19.69
C GLU A 73 3.65 -18.84 -19.91
N ASP A 74 3.02 -18.06 -20.81
CA ASP A 74 3.44 -16.72 -21.20
C ASP A 74 2.82 -15.58 -20.36
N PHE A 75 1.94 -15.86 -19.39
CA PHE A 75 1.31 -14.79 -18.60
C PHE A 75 2.22 -14.30 -17.45
N PRO A 76 2.31 -12.97 -17.19
CA PRO A 76 3.31 -12.47 -16.24
C PRO A 76 3.03 -12.84 -14.78
N SER A 77 3.86 -13.74 -14.24
CA SER A 77 3.77 -14.25 -12.87
C SER A 77 3.94 -13.20 -11.77
N PHE A 78 4.56 -12.05 -12.09
CA PHE A 78 4.76 -10.95 -11.15
C PHE A 78 3.46 -10.33 -10.63
N LEU A 79 2.34 -10.53 -11.33
CA LEU A 79 1.04 -9.98 -10.93
C LEU A 79 0.31 -10.86 -9.91
N THR A 80 0.36 -12.19 -10.04
CA THR A 80 -0.48 -13.09 -9.24
C THR A 80 -0.17 -13.01 -7.75
N SER A 81 1.11 -13.13 -7.37
CA SER A 81 1.52 -13.08 -5.96
C SER A 81 1.26 -11.70 -5.35
N ALA A 82 1.47 -10.64 -6.13
CA ALA A 82 1.24 -9.27 -5.67
C ALA A 82 -0.24 -9.00 -5.41
N LEU A 83 -1.13 -9.35 -6.34
CA LEU A 83 -2.57 -9.15 -6.15
C LEU A 83 -3.11 -9.92 -4.94
N ALA A 84 -2.60 -11.12 -4.66
CA ALA A 84 -2.96 -11.85 -3.45
C ALA A 84 -2.57 -11.09 -2.16
N ILE A 85 -1.42 -10.40 -2.17
CA ILE A 85 -0.97 -9.54 -1.06
C ILE A 85 -1.87 -8.30 -0.96
N HIS A 86 -2.23 -7.65 -2.07
CA HIS A 86 -3.21 -6.55 -2.07
C HIS A 86 -4.57 -7.00 -1.50
N GLN A 87 -5.08 -8.16 -1.91
CA GLN A 87 -6.34 -8.70 -1.38
C GLN A 87 -6.27 -8.93 0.13
N ARG A 88 -5.14 -9.46 0.63
CA ARG A 88 -4.95 -9.68 2.07
C ARG A 88 -4.97 -8.37 2.83
N ALA A 89 -4.19 -7.38 2.38
CA ALA A 89 -4.03 -6.11 3.06
C ALA A 89 -5.33 -5.27 3.09
N LEU A 90 -6.18 -5.39 2.06
CA LEU A 90 -7.46 -4.67 1.98
C LEU A 90 -8.61 -5.35 2.76
N ARG A 91 -8.45 -6.60 3.18
CA ARG A 91 -9.48 -7.32 3.94
C ARG A 91 -9.40 -6.96 5.41
N THR A 92 -10.57 -6.80 6.02
CA THR A 92 -10.69 -6.70 7.48
C THR A 92 -10.30 -8.01 8.16
N GLY A 93 -9.92 -7.96 9.43
CA GLY A 93 -9.59 -9.17 10.22
C GLY A 93 -10.73 -10.20 10.20
N ALA A 94 -11.99 -9.75 10.32
CA ALA A 94 -13.15 -10.63 10.27
C ALA A 94 -13.34 -11.30 8.89
N GLU A 95 -13.01 -10.61 7.79
CA GLU A 95 -13.03 -11.19 6.45
C GLU A 95 -11.89 -12.22 6.27
N GLN A 96 -10.70 -11.94 6.80
CA GLN A 96 -9.58 -12.87 6.78
C GLN A 96 -9.88 -14.15 7.58
N GLU A 97 -10.43 -14.02 8.79
CA GLU A 97 -10.83 -15.14 9.64
C GLU A 97 -11.90 -16.02 8.97
N LYS A 98 -12.88 -15.41 8.28
CA LYS A 98 -13.90 -16.16 7.52
C LYS A 98 -13.29 -16.99 6.40
N ILE A 99 -12.30 -16.44 5.69
CA ILE A 99 -11.61 -17.15 4.60
C ILE A 99 -10.75 -18.28 5.17
N ALA A 100 -9.95 -18.01 6.20
CA ALA A 100 -9.14 -19.03 6.87
C ALA A 100 -10.02 -20.17 7.43
N SER A 101 -11.18 -19.83 8.01
CA SER A 101 -12.16 -20.81 8.48
C SER A 101 -12.78 -21.61 7.33
N ALA A 102 -13.09 -20.97 6.19
CA ALA A 102 -13.61 -21.67 5.02
C ALA A 102 -12.57 -22.61 4.39
N GLU A 103 -11.30 -22.21 4.36
CA GLU A 103 -10.18 -23.02 3.89
C GLU A 103 -9.93 -24.23 4.81
N ALA A 104 -9.84 -24.02 6.14
CA ALA A 104 -9.71 -25.11 7.11
C ALA A 104 -10.85 -26.13 6.99
N ASN A 105 -12.09 -25.66 6.83
CA ASN A 105 -13.26 -26.53 6.64
C ASN A 105 -13.23 -27.33 5.33
N ARG A 106 -12.57 -26.84 4.26
CA ARG A 106 -12.38 -27.59 3.01
C ARG A 106 -11.33 -28.69 3.18
N THR A 107 -10.25 -28.39 3.89
CA THR A 107 -9.14 -29.32 4.14
C THR A 107 -9.56 -30.45 5.08
N GLU A 108 -10.36 -30.16 6.11
CA GLU A 108 -10.86 -31.16 7.07
C GLU A 108 -11.93 -32.10 6.49
N LYS A 109 -12.75 -31.63 5.54
CA LYS A 109 -13.79 -32.46 4.91
C LYS A 109 -13.28 -33.37 3.80
N GLY A 110 -11.96 -33.50 3.63
CA GLY A 110 -11.36 -34.38 2.62
C GLY A 110 -11.91 -34.10 1.22
N GLY A 111 -12.22 -32.83 0.93
CA GLY A 111 -12.80 -32.44 -0.35
C GLY A 111 -11.81 -32.77 -1.45
N SER A 112 -12.02 -33.89 -2.15
CA SER A 112 -11.41 -34.14 -3.44
C SER A 112 -11.57 -32.88 -4.25
N ALA A 113 -10.46 -32.34 -4.76
CA ALA A 113 -10.45 -31.19 -5.65
C ALA A 113 -11.60 -31.34 -6.64
N HIS A 114 -12.68 -30.59 -6.42
CA HIS A 114 -13.74 -30.53 -7.39
C HIS A 114 -13.13 -29.74 -8.53
N GLU A 115 -12.79 -30.47 -9.58
CA GLU A 115 -12.72 -29.98 -10.95
C GLU A 115 -13.80 -28.91 -11.10
N SER A 116 -13.38 -27.65 -11.06
CA SER A 116 -14.23 -26.56 -11.51
C SER A 116 -14.27 -26.68 -13.02
N ALA A 117 -15.16 -27.56 -13.50
CA ALA A 117 -15.63 -27.55 -14.87
C ALA A 117 -16.49 -26.30 -15.07
N ALA A 118 -15.85 -25.13 -15.07
CA ALA A 118 -16.26 -24.07 -15.96
C ALA A 118 -15.35 -24.21 -17.18
N VAL A 119 -15.83 -24.94 -18.19
CA VAL A 119 -15.38 -24.73 -19.58
C VAL A 119 -15.94 -23.37 -20.02
N GLY A 120 -15.53 -22.32 -19.31
CA GLY A 120 -15.63 -20.96 -19.78
C GLY A 120 -14.59 -20.84 -20.87
N THR A 121 -15.01 -20.36 -22.04
CA THR A 121 -14.14 -20.09 -23.18
C THR A 121 -12.90 -19.36 -22.66
N GLN A 122 -11.74 -20.02 -22.70
CA GLN A 122 -10.46 -19.39 -22.32
C GLN A 122 -10.40 -18.06 -23.08
N ALA A 123 -10.33 -16.95 -22.35
CA ALA A 123 -10.03 -15.68 -23.00
C ALA A 123 -8.64 -15.87 -23.64
N PRO A 124 -8.47 -15.61 -24.94
CA PRO A 124 -7.15 -15.64 -25.55
C PRO A 124 -6.22 -14.76 -24.70
N VAL A 125 -4.99 -15.21 -24.43
CA VAL A 125 -4.00 -14.49 -23.58
C VAL A 125 -3.92 -13.00 -23.91
N GLU A 126 -4.05 -12.65 -25.19
CA GLU A 126 -4.13 -11.27 -25.69
C GLU A 126 -5.25 -10.45 -25.04
N ARG A 127 -6.44 -11.03 -24.93
CA ARG A 127 -7.60 -10.39 -24.30
C ARG A 127 -7.37 -10.21 -22.80
N ALA A 128 -6.81 -11.22 -22.13
CA ALA A 128 -6.48 -11.13 -20.71
C ALA A 128 -5.41 -10.07 -20.44
N MET A 129 -4.37 -9.97 -21.27
CA MET A 129 -3.35 -8.91 -21.16
C MET A 129 -3.95 -7.53 -21.40
N LEU A 130 -4.86 -7.38 -22.36
CA LEU A 130 -5.56 -6.12 -22.60
C LEU A 130 -6.43 -5.69 -21.42
N ASP A 131 -7.23 -6.62 -20.89
CA ASP A 131 -8.11 -6.34 -19.76
C ASP A 131 -7.30 -6.11 -18.47
N ALA A 132 -6.20 -6.84 -18.26
CA ALA A 132 -5.29 -6.61 -17.14
C ALA A 132 -4.59 -5.25 -17.23
N ALA A 133 -4.14 -4.81 -18.42
CA ALA A 133 -3.53 -3.49 -18.60
C ALA A 133 -4.50 -2.36 -18.27
N ARG A 134 -5.78 -2.50 -18.67
CA ARG A 134 -6.84 -1.54 -18.30
C ARG A 134 -7.14 -1.59 -16.81
N GLY A 135 -7.26 -2.78 -16.24
CA GLY A 135 -7.51 -3.00 -14.82
C GLY A 135 -6.42 -2.39 -13.94
N LEU A 136 -5.15 -2.54 -14.31
CA LEU A 136 -4.03 -1.95 -13.58
C LEU A 136 -4.04 -0.41 -13.65
N ALA A 137 -4.35 0.18 -14.80
CA ALA A 137 -4.47 1.63 -14.91
C ALA A 137 -5.65 2.18 -14.08
N ALA A 138 -6.80 1.50 -14.10
CA ALA A 138 -7.94 1.89 -13.27
C ALA A 138 -7.65 1.69 -11.77
N LEU A 139 -6.95 0.61 -11.41
CA LEU A 139 -6.54 0.33 -10.03
C LEU A 139 -5.55 1.38 -9.51
N ARG A 140 -4.59 1.82 -10.35
CA ARG A 140 -3.68 2.93 -10.04
C ARG A 140 -4.47 4.20 -9.70
N ASP A 141 -5.42 4.58 -10.55
CA ASP A 141 -6.21 5.81 -10.39
C ASP A 141 -7.08 5.72 -9.13
N LEU A 142 -7.69 4.56 -8.88
CA LEU A 142 -8.50 4.34 -7.68
C LEU A 142 -7.66 4.44 -6.40
N TYR A 143 -6.48 3.82 -6.38
CA TYR A 143 -5.55 3.96 -5.26
C TYR A 143 -5.07 5.41 -5.09
N ALA A 144 -4.77 6.11 -6.19
CA ALA A 144 -4.32 7.49 -6.18
C ALA A 144 -5.37 8.44 -5.58
N HIS A 145 -6.64 8.31 -6.00
CA HIS A 145 -7.74 9.07 -5.40
C HIS A 145 -7.98 8.71 -3.94
N ALA A 146 -7.83 7.43 -3.58
CA ALA A 146 -7.92 7.01 -2.18
C ALA A 146 -6.85 7.70 -1.33
N THR A 147 -5.58 7.68 -1.75
CA THR A 147 -4.45 8.31 -1.02
C THR A 147 -4.75 9.74 -0.58
N ILE A 148 -5.36 10.57 -1.44
CA ILE A 148 -5.62 11.99 -1.14
C ILE A 148 -6.92 12.23 -0.36
N GLN A 149 -7.72 11.19 -0.08
CA GLN A 149 -9.03 11.32 0.60
C GLN A 149 -9.23 10.42 1.83
N VAL A 150 -8.41 9.39 2.04
CA VAL A 150 -8.56 8.44 3.16
C VAL A 150 -7.69 8.80 4.36
N SER A 151 -7.95 8.20 5.52
CA SER A 151 -7.21 8.49 6.75
C SER A 151 -5.80 7.86 6.78
N GLY A 152 -4.86 8.54 7.46
CA GLY A 152 -3.60 8.01 8.01
C GLY A 152 -2.91 6.87 7.23
N ASP A 153 -2.59 5.78 7.93
CA ASP A 153 -1.85 4.60 7.42
C ASP A 153 -2.53 3.93 6.20
N PHE A 154 -3.85 4.11 6.02
CA PHE A 154 -4.52 3.58 4.83
C PHE A 154 -4.10 4.36 3.57
N ALA A 155 -3.76 5.64 3.70
CA ALA A 155 -3.23 6.44 2.60
C ALA A 155 -1.83 6.00 2.18
N ASP A 156 -0.97 5.58 3.11
CA ASP A 156 0.34 4.97 2.80
C ASP A 156 0.16 3.70 1.95
N LEU A 157 -0.72 2.80 2.40
CA LEU A 157 -1.07 1.59 1.67
C LEU A 157 -1.61 1.91 0.27
N CYS A 158 -2.46 2.94 0.15
CA CYS A 158 -2.99 3.36 -1.13
C CYS A 158 -1.91 3.97 -2.03
N ALA A 159 -1.00 4.79 -1.50
CA ALA A 159 0.07 5.41 -2.27
C ALA A 159 1.02 4.34 -2.82
N ALA A 160 1.41 3.39 -1.96
CA ALA A 160 2.19 2.22 -2.32
C ALA A 160 1.49 1.38 -3.40
N GLY A 161 0.19 1.12 -3.24
CA GLY A 161 -0.61 0.38 -4.22
C GLY A 161 -0.73 1.08 -5.57
N SER A 162 -0.87 2.41 -5.58
CA SER A 162 -0.89 3.21 -6.80
C SER A 162 0.46 3.14 -7.54
N ALA A 163 1.56 3.31 -6.80
CA ALA A 163 2.91 3.17 -7.33
C ALA A 163 3.17 1.78 -7.93
N TRP A 164 2.78 0.72 -7.24
CA TRP A 164 2.88 -0.64 -7.77
C TRP A 164 2.05 -0.83 -9.04
N ALA A 165 0.82 -0.34 -9.07
CA ALA A 165 -0.07 -0.47 -10.23
C ALA A 165 0.47 0.29 -11.46
N GLU A 166 1.05 1.47 -11.29
CA GLU A 166 1.75 2.22 -12.37
C GLU A 166 2.93 1.41 -12.93
N TRP A 167 3.81 0.91 -12.05
CA TRP A 167 4.94 0.08 -12.43
C TRP A 167 4.48 -1.20 -13.16
N ALA A 168 3.47 -1.88 -12.62
CA ALA A 168 2.94 -3.13 -13.14
C ALA A 168 2.28 -2.94 -14.53
N ALA A 169 1.53 -1.86 -14.74
CA ALA A 169 0.92 -1.53 -16.02
C ALA A 169 1.97 -1.27 -17.11
N LEU A 170 3.04 -0.55 -16.77
CA LEU A 170 4.16 -0.29 -17.67
C LEU A 170 4.92 -1.59 -18.00
N ARG A 171 5.17 -2.43 -16.99
CA ARG A 171 5.83 -3.73 -17.16
C ARG A 171 5.01 -4.67 -18.04
N LEU A 172 3.71 -4.78 -17.79
CA LEU A 172 2.79 -5.56 -18.60
C LEU A 172 2.79 -5.07 -20.06
N THR A 173 2.80 -3.75 -20.28
CA THR A 173 2.92 -3.19 -21.63
C THR A 173 4.22 -3.62 -22.32
N ARG A 174 5.36 -3.62 -21.62
CA ARG A 174 6.63 -4.07 -22.18
C ARG A 174 6.59 -5.55 -22.55
N VAL A 175 6.05 -6.39 -21.67
CA VAL A 175 5.90 -7.83 -21.93
C VAL A 175 4.98 -8.08 -23.12
N ALA A 176 3.82 -7.42 -23.15
CA ALA A 176 2.87 -7.52 -24.27
C ALA A 176 3.50 -7.10 -25.60
N LYS A 177 4.29 -6.01 -25.61
CA LYS A 177 5.04 -5.58 -26.81
C LYS A 177 6.07 -6.60 -27.25
N ALA A 178 6.82 -7.21 -26.33
CA ALA A 178 7.78 -8.25 -26.65
C ALA A 178 7.09 -9.50 -27.22
N ALA A 179 5.87 -9.80 -26.77
CA ALA A 179 5.02 -10.88 -27.27
C ALA A 179 4.16 -10.50 -28.49
N ALA A 180 4.35 -9.30 -29.07
CA ALA A 180 3.58 -8.78 -30.22
C ALA A 180 2.05 -8.75 -30.02
N VAL A 181 1.57 -8.61 -28.78
CA VAL A 181 0.14 -8.52 -28.46
C VAL A 181 -0.40 -7.15 -28.88
N ALA A 182 -1.38 -7.16 -29.78
CA ALA A 182 -1.99 -5.94 -30.30
C ALA A 182 -2.88 -5.23 -29.27
N GLY A 183 -2.90 -3.89 -29.29
CA GLY A 183 -3.83 -3.07 -28.51
C GLY A 183 -3.44 -2.79 -27.07
N VAL A 184 -2.38 -3.42 -26.54
CA VAL A 184 -1.82 -3.07 -25.22
C VAL A 184 -0.90 -1.85 -25.36
N SER A 185 -1.31 -0.74 -24.77
CA SER A 185 -0.54 0.51 -24.75
C SER A 185 -0.12 0.87 -23.34
N ALA A 186 0.92 1.70 -23.22
CA ALA A 186 1.30 2.26 -21.92
C ALA A 186 0.12 3.01 -21.31
N PRO A 187 -0.05 2.97 -19.98
CA PRO A 187 -1.10 3.71 -19.31
C PRO A 187 -0.95 5.20 -19.62
N LYS A 188 -2.08 5.90 -19.72
CA LYS A 188 -2.06 7.37 -19.79
C LYS A 188 -1.50 7.90 -18.47
N PRO A 189 -0.71 9.00 -18.49
CA PRO A 189 -0.28 9.65 -17.25
C PRO A 189 -1.50 9.96 -16.37
N PHE A 190 -1.41 9.67 -15.08
CA PHE A 190 -2.39 10.14 -14.12
C PHE A 190 -2.13 11.62 -13.86
N THR A 191 -3.14 12.46 -14.11
CA THR A 191 -3.03 13.92 -13.93
C THR A 191 -4.14 14.48 -13.06
N ASP A 192 -5.14 13.67 -12.71
CA ASP A 192 -6.33 14.08 -11.98
C ASP A 192 -6.13 13.89 -10.47
N ILE A 193 -5.17 14.63 -9.91
CA ILE A 193 -4.81 14.53 -8.49
C ILE A 193 -5.68 15.49 -7.67
N GLU A 194 -7.00 15.27 -7.73
CA GLU A 194 -7.99 16.03 -6.97
C GLU A 194 -8.96 15.09 -6.25
N PRO A 195 -9.49 15.49 -5.08
CA PRO A 195 -10.53 14.74 -4.38
C PRO A 195 -11.71 14.48 -5.32
N SER A 196 -12.00 13.20 -5.61
CA SER A 196 -13.02 12.81 -6.57
C SER A 196 -14.38 12.50 -5.94
N ARG A 197 -14.44 12.40 -4.61
CA ARG A 197 -15.65 12.04 -3.86
C ARG A 197 -16.06 13.08 -2.83
N GLU A 198 -17.37 13.15 -2.61
CA GLU A 198 -17.94 13.79 -1.44
C GLU A 198 -17.58 12.99 -0.19
N VAL A 199 -17.02 13.67 0.82
CA VAL A 199 -16.68 13.07 2.11
C VAL A 199 -17.95 12.97 2.97
N PRO A 200 -18.32 11.77 3.46
CA PRO A 200 -19.45 11.62 4.37
C PRO A 200 -19.25 12.42 5.67
N ALA A 201 -20.25 13.22 6.06
CA ALA A 201 -20.18 14.05 7.26
C ALA A 201 -20.13 13.25 8.59
N ILE A 202 -20.53 11.98 8.56
CA ILE A 202 -20.63 11.11 9.74
C ILE A 202 -19.26 10.57 10.17
N ASP A 203 -18.31 10.49 9.24
CA ASP A 203 -16.98 9.91 9.45
C ASP A 203 -15.96 10.53 8.47
N PRO A 204 -15.56 11.80 8.70
CA PRO A 204 -14.55 12.45 7.87
C PRO A 204 -13.18 11.79 8.08
N PRO A 205 -12.31 11.78 7.06
CA PRO A 205 -10.99 11.19 7.19
C PRO A 205 -10.19 11.92 8.28
N GLU A 206 -9.50 11.15 9.10
CA GLU A 206 -8.64 11.71 10.14
C GLU A 206 -7.42 12.37 9.48
N ALA A 207 -7.28 13.68 9.69
CA ALA A 207 -6.14 14.43 9.18
C ALA A 207 -4.88 14.10 10.00
N ALA A 208 -3.80 13.75 9.31
CA ALA A 208 -2.50 13.60 9.96
C ALA A 208 -2.03 14.92 10.58
N GLU A 209 -1.45 14.86 11.77
CA GLU A 209 -0.87 16.02 12.41
C GLU A 209 0.40 16.49 11.67
N THR A 210 0.54 17.80 11.44
CA THR A 210 1.67 18.38 10.70
C THR A 210 3.05 18.01 11.26
N HIS A 211 3.16 17.77 12.57
CA HIS A 211 4.43 17.41 13.18
C HIS A 211 4.94 16.01 12.76
N LEU A 212 4.05 15.12 12.28
CA LEU A 212 4.41 13.75 11.86
C LEU A 212 5.24 13.74 10.57
N ILE A 213 5.05 14.73 9.71
CA ILE A 213 5.75 14.83 8.43
C ILE A 213 7.08 15.61 8.52
N GLU A 214 7.37 16.31 9.61
CA GLU A 214 8.56 17.19 9.73
C GLU A 214 9.88 16.47 9.41
N THR A 215 10.24 15.45 10.19
CA THR A 215 11.48 14.70 9.99
C THR A 215 11.48 13.88 8.68
N PRO A 216 10.39 13.17 8.32
CA PRO A 216 10.32 12.49 7.02
C PRO A 216 10.51 13.43 5.83
N LEU A 217 9.94 14.64 5.86
CA LEU A 217 10.03 15.61 4.77
C LEU A 217 11.45 16.17 4.63
N GLU A 218 12.08 16.53 5.74
CA GLU A 218 13.49 16.98 5.76
C GLU A 218 14.40 15.91 5.14
N ARG A 219 14.22 14.66 5.57
CA ARG A 219 14.97 13.50 5.06
C ARG A 219 14.71 13.27 3.58
N ALA A 220 13.47 13.30 3.14
CA ALA A 220 13.11 13.09 1.74
C ALA A 220 13.67 14.19 0.85
N GLN A 221 13.55 15.46 1.25
CA GLN A 221 14.12 16.58 0.50
C GLN A 221 15.66 16.46 0.41
N THR A 222 16.32 15.99 1.48
CA THR A 222 17.75 15.69 1.47
C THR A 222 18.09 14.57 0.49
N ASP A 223 17.32 13.48 0.51
CA ASP A 223 17.50 12.32 -0.38
C ASP A 223 17.24 12.69 -1.85
N GLU A 224 16.27 13.56 -2.16
CA GLU A 224 16.01 14.09 -3.50
C GLU A 224 17.16 14.97 -4.01
N ASN A 225 17.66 15.88 -3.16
CA ASN A 225 18.84 16.69 -3.49
C ASN A 225 20.09 15.84 -3.73
N PHE A 226 20.30 14.80 -2.90
CA PHE A 226 21.35 13.81 -3.09
C PHE A 226 21.17 13.08 -4.42
N ALA A 227 19.97 12.59 -4.73
CA ALA A 227 19.67 11.85 -5.96
C ALA A 227 19.95 12.69 -7.21
N ALA A 228 19.50 13.95 -7.22
CA ALA A 228 19.78 14.90 -8.29
C ALA A 228 21.29 15.04 -8.54
N TYR A 229 22.05 15.38 -7.49
CA TYR A 229 23.51 15.53 -7.59
C TYR A 229 24.21 14.22 -8.00
N ALA A 230 23.83 13.11 -7.37
CA ALA A 230 24.40 11.79 -7.64
C ALA A 230 24.23 11.38 -9.10
N LEU A 231 23.05 11.63 -9.68
CA LEU A 231 22.75 11.29 -11.07
C LEU A 231 23.42 12.23 -12.08
N GLU A 232 23.57 13.52 -11.76
CA GLU A 232 24.40 14.45 -12.55
C GLU A 232 25.84 13.95 -12.65
N VAL A 233 26.44 13.54 -11.52
CA VAL A 233 27.81 13.01 -11.49
C VAL A 233 27.88 11.66 -12.20
N ALA A 234 26.91 10.76 -11.98
CA ALA A 234 26.84 9.46 -12.63
C ALA A 234 26.71 9.57 -14.17
N ALA A 235 26.07 10.62 -14.67
CA ALA A 235 25.98 10.90 -16.11
C ALA A 235 27.36 11.06 -16.79
N THR A 236 28.40 11.42 -16.04
CA THR A 236 29.79 11.49 -16.54
C THR A 236 30.50 10.13 -16.62
N ARG A 237 29.91 9.08 -16.05
CA ARG A 237 30.49 7.74 -15.89
C ARG A 237 29.88 6.70 -16.83
N VAL A 238 28.81 7.06 -17.52
CA VAL A 238 28.10 6.21 -18.47
C VAL A 238 28.44 6.57 -19.91
N LYS A 239 28.00 5.72 -20.85
CA LYS A 239 28.16 5.99 -22.28
C LYS A 239 27.36 7.22 -22.72
N ALA A 240 27.80 7.87 -23.80
CA ALA A 240 27.19 9.11 -24.29
C ALA A 240 25.70 8.97 -24.63
N ASP A 241 25.28 7.80 -25.14
CA ASP A 241 23.89 7.46 -25.46
C ASP A 241 23.00 7.26 -24.23
N GLN A 242 23.58 7.07 -23.04
CA GLN A 242 22.87 6.93 -21.77
C GLN A 242 22.86 8.22 -20.95
N ARG A 243 23.78 9.15 -21.23
CA ARG A 243 23.99 10.37 -20.45
C ARG A 243 22.70 11.20 -20.29
N GLU A 244 21.94 11.37 -21.36
CA GLU A 244 20.70 12.15 -21.33
C GLU A 244 19.66 11.56 -20.37
N ALA A 245 19.54 10.23 -20.31
CA ALA A 245 18.61 9.57 -19.40
C ALA A 245 18.95 9.83 -17.91
N TYR A 246 20.24 9.92 -17.58
CA TYR A 246 20.69 10.26 -16.22
C TYR A 246 20.44 11.73 -15.90
N LEU A 247 20.72 12.65 -16.82
CA LEU A 247 20.45 14.08 -16.63
C LEU A 247 18.95 14.36 -16.50
N LYS A 248 18.12 13.68 -17.30
CA LYS A 248 16.66 13.78 -17.17
C LYS A 248 16.18 13.30 -15.80
N ALA A 249 16.70 12.16 -15.32
CA ALA A 249 16.37 11.66 -14.00
C ALA A 249 16.84 12.63 -12.89
N ALA A 250 18.04 13.21 -13.01
CA ALA A 250 18.51 14.21 -12.07
C ALA A 250 17.60 15.44 -11.98
N ASN A 251 17.12 15.94 -13.12
CA ASN A 251 16.20 17.08 -13.15
C ASN A 251 14.84 16.77 -12.49
N VAL A 252 14.35 15.53 -12.62
CA VAL A 252 13.12 15.10 -11.95
C VAL A 252 13.31 15.17 -10.42
N HIS A 253 14.38 14.59 -9.90
CA HIS A 253 14.68 14.63 -8.47
C HIS A 253 14.93 16.07 -7.95
N ALA A 254 15.57 16.92 -8.75
CA ALA A 254 15.74 18.33 -8.40
C ALA A 254 14.38 19.06 -8.30
N SER A 255 13.47 18.78 -9.23
CA SER A 255 12.10 19.34 -9.21
C SER A 255 11.28 18.82 -8.02
N HIS A 256 11.45 17.55 -7.64
CA HIS A 256 10.83 17.00 -6.42
C HIS A 256 11.36 17.68 -5.16
N ALA A 257 12.68 17.87 -5.04
CA ALA A 257 13.29 18.56 -3.91
C ALA A 257 12.76 20.01 -3.74
N GLU A 258 12.58 20.73 -4.85
CA GLU A 258 11.99 22.07 -4.86
C GLU A 258 10.53 22.02 -4.39
N THR A 259 9.72 21.13 -4.97
CA THR A 259 8.31 20.96 -4.62
C THR A 259 8.13 20.59 -3.14
N PHE A 260 8.99 19.72 -2.60
CA PHE A 260 8.96 19.34 -1.18
C PHE A 260 9.33 20.51 -0.28
N GLY A 261 10.24 21.38 -0.73
CA GLY A 261 10.56 22.64 -0.05
C GLY A 261 9.37 23.60 -0.01
N GLU A 262 8.61 23.71 -1.10
CA GLU A 262 7.38 24.52 -1.11
C GLU A 262 6.31 23.99 -0.15
N VAL A 263 6.18 22.66 -0.02
CA VAL A 263 5.30 22.04 0.99
C VAL A 263 5.79 22.39 2.40
N ALA A 264 7.10 22.25 2.67
CA ALA A 264 7.68 22.59 3.96
C ALA A 264 7.42 24.06 4.32
N GLU A 265 7.57 24.98 3.36
CA GLU A 265 7.27 26.40 3.54
C GLU A 265 5.80 26.65 3.90
N ARG A 266 4.86 26.04 3.16
CA ARG A 266 3.42 26.17 3.45
C ARG A 266 3.04 25.65 4.83
N LEU A 267 3.70 24.58 5.28
CA LEU A 267 3.48 23.97 6.59
C LEU A 267 4.25 24.67 7.72
N GLY A 268 5.09 25.67 7.41
CA GLY A 268 5.92 26.37 8.40
C GLY A 268 7.04 25.51 8.99
N LEU A 269 7.49 24.49 8.25
CA LEU A 269 8.55 23.56 8.63
C LEU A 269 9.93 24.06 8.20
N PRO A 270 11.03 23.54 8.79
CA PRO A 270 12.39 23.89 8.37
C PRO A 270 12.66 23.57 6.90
N LEU A 271 13.32 24.51 6.20
CA LEU A 271 13.73 24.32 4.81
C LEU A 271 15.12 23.67 4.71
N VAL A 272 15.27 22.69 3.80
CA VAL A 272 16.57 22.07 3.52
C VAL A 272 17.26 22.76 2.35
N ALA A 273 18.45 23.30 2.60
CA ALA A 273 19.30 23.84 1.55
C ALA A 273 20.06 22.71 0.84
N ARG A 274 20.12 22.76 -0.49
CA ARG A 274 20.97 21.86 -1.29
C ARG A 274 22.44 22.09 -0.95
N GLU A 275 23.17 21.03 -0.67
CA GLU A 275 24.61 21.09 -0.42
C GLU A 275 25.40 21.31 -1.73
N ALA A 276 26.57 21.93 -1.61
CA ALA A 276 27.47 22.13 -2.75
C ALA A 276 28.03 20.81 -3.32
N GLY A 277 28.03 19.74 -2.53
CA GLY A 277 28.41 18.40 -3.00
C GLY A 277 28.20 17.35 -1.93
N TYR A 278 27.79 16.16 -2.37
CA TYR A 278 27.51 15.02 -1.50
C TYR A 278 28.58 13.93 -1.60
N ALA A 279 28.77 13.18 -0.50
CA ALA A 279 29.64 12.01 -0.51
C ALA A 279 29.01 10.88 -1.36
N LEU A 280 29.66 10.54 -2.46
CA LEU A 280 29.20 9.47 -3.36
C LEU A 280 29.86 8.13 -3.02
N PRO A 281 29.13 7.00 -3.17
CA PRO A 281 29.72 5.68 -3.04
C PRO A 281 30.83 5.47 -4.08
N ARG A 282 31.88 4.75 -3.69
CA ARG A 282 33.04 4.43 -4.55
C ARG A 282 33.19 2.90 -4.66
N PRO A 283 33.61 2.37 -5.83
CA PRO A 283 33.88 3.08 -7.08
C PRO A 283 32.60 3.55 -7.78
N LEU A 284 32.72 4.61 -8.59
CA LEU A 284 31.64 5.13 -9.43
C LEU A 284 32.02 4.98 -10.91
N ASP A 285 32.14 3.73 -11.35
CA ASP A 285 32.20 3.36 -12.76
C ASP A 285 30.77 3.20 -13.33
N ALA A 286 30.64 2.67 -14.55
CA ALA A 286 29.34 2.52 -15.20
C ALA A 286 28.38 1.58 -14.44
N GLU A 287 28.90 0.52 -13.82
CA GLU A 287 28.13 -0.40 -12.99
C GLU A 287 27.72 0.27 -11.67
N GLY A 288 28.66 0.95 -11.01
CA GLY A 288 28.40 1.77 -9.85
C GLY A 288 27.35 2.85 -10.10
N ALA A 289 27.37 3.49 -11.27
CA ALA A 289 26.36 4.47 -11.69
C ALA A 289 24.97 3.85 -11.88
N ALA A 290 24.88 2.67 -12.49
CA ALA A 290 23.62 1.96 -12.65
C ALA A 290 23.03 1.52 -11.31
N ASN A 291 23.88 0.97 -10.42
CA ASN A 291 23.50 0.58 -9.08
C ASN A 291 23.08 1.79 -8.23
N LEU A 292 23.79 2.91 -8.34
CA LEU A 292 23.45 4.16 -7.67
C LEU A 292 22.08 4.64 -8.12
N ARG A 293 21.80 4.66 -9.43
CA ARG A 293 20.51 5.04 -9.99
C ARG A 293 19.37 4.18 -9.45
N LEU A 294 19.53 2.86 -9.45
CA LEU A 294 18.52 1.96 -8.89
C LEU A 294 18.26 2.25 -7.40
N LYS A 295 19.34 2.44 -6.61
CA LYS A 295 19.24 2.68 -5.16
C LYS A 295 18.55 4.00 -4.84
N VAL A 296 18.95 5.10 -5.48
CA VAL A 296 18.34 6.41 -5.20
C VAL A 296 16.88 6.43 -5.62
N THR A 297 16.53 5.93 -6.82
CA THR A 297 15.13 5.88 -7.27
C THR A 297 14.26 4.96 -6.40
N SER A 298 14.82 3.87 -5.86
CA SER A 298 14.09 3.01 -4.91
C SER A 298 13.86 3.72 -3.57
N ARG A 299 14.87 4.44 -3.08
CA ARG A 299 14.79 5.21 -1.83
C ARG A 299 13.78 6.35 -1.93
N THR A 300 13.82 7.12 -3.02
CA THR A 300 12.90 8.24 -3.25
C THR A 300 11.46 7.76 -3.39
N LEU A 301 11.22 6.60 -4.03
CA LEU A 301 9.88 5.98 -4.02
C LEU A 301 9.40 5.70 -2.59
N THR A 302 10.22 5.05 -1.76
CA THR A 302 9.85 4.77 -0.37
C THR A 302 9.53 6.04 0.42
N ASN A 303 10.39 7.06 0.30
CA ASN A 303 10.15 8.34 0.97
C ASN A 303 8.85 9.02 0.49
N ALA A 304 8.59 9.02 -0.83
CA ALA A 304 7.41 9.63 -1.40
C ALA A 304 6.11 8.92 -0.98
N VAL A 305 6.14 7.58 -0.85
CA VAL A 305 5.02 6.79 -0.31
C VAL A 305 4.76 7.16 1.14
N GLU A 306 5.79 7.15 2.00
CA GLU A 306 5.68 7.51 3.43
C GLU A 306 5.14 8.94 3.61
N LEU A 307 5.60 9.89 2.79
CA LEU A 307 5.08 11.26 2.86
C LEU A 307 3.63 11.37 2.39
N ALA A 308 3.20 10.53 1.45
CA ALA A 308 1.83 10.57 0.96
C ALA A 308 0.79 10.13 2.00
N GLY A 309 1.12 9.28 2.98
CA GLY A 309 0.21 8.99 4.10
C GLY A 309 0.39 9.92 5.30
N LEU A 310 1.63 10.32 5.61
CA LEU A 310 1.92 11.21 6.75
C LEU A 310 1.54 12.67 6.50
N ALA A 311 1.46 13.13 5.25
CA ALA A 311 1.10 14.51 4.96
C ALA A 311 -0.36 14.81 5.31
N PRO A 312 -0.67 16.04 5.75
CA PRO A 312 -2.04 16.55 5.78
C PRO A 312 -2.70 16.36 4.41
N LEU A 313 -4.00 16.07 4.39
CA LEU A 313 -4.75 15.74 3.15
C LEU A 313 -4.52 16.74 2.01
N SER A 314 -4.46 18.04 2.32
CA SER A 314 -4.24 19.11 1.35
C SER A 314 -2.86 19.11 0.69
N GLU A 315 -1.88 18.42 1.27
CA GLU A 315 -0.48 18.41 0.83
C GLU A 315 -0.03 17.05 0.27
N ARG A 316 -0.93 16.06 0.14
CA ARG A 316 -0.56 14.71 -0.32
C ARG A 316 -0.23 14.61 -1.81
N ALA A 317 -0.82 15.49 -2.63
CA ALA A 317 -0.72 15.42 -4.09
C ALA A 317 0.73 15.48 -4.64
N PRO A 318 1.62 16.38 -4.16
CA PRO A 318 3.03 16.37 -4.53
C PRO A 318 3.75 15.05 -4.28
N PHE A 319 3.52 14.43 -3.11
CA PHE A 319 4.20 13.19 -2.71
C PHE A 319 3.70 12.00 -3.52
N LEU A 320 2.40 11.90 -3.75
CA LEU A 320 1.82 10.90 -4.65
C LEU A 320 2.37 11.02 -6.08
N THR A 321 2.54 12.24 -6.58
CA THR A 321 3.15 12.49 -7.90
C THR A 321 4.58 11.94 -7.94
N ALA A 322 5.39 12.27 -6.94
CA ALA A 322 6.77 11.78 -6.85
C ALA A 322 6.85 10.25 -6.74
N ALA A 323 5.91 9.62 -6.02
CA ALA A 323 5.81 8.17 -5.92
C ALA A 323 5.51 7.52 -7.28
N LEU A 324 4.52 8.03 -8.02
CA LEU A 324 4.17 7.54 -9.36
C LEU A 324 5.33 7.70 -10.36
N GLU A 325 6.01 8.85 -10.34
CA GLU A 325 7.15 9.10 -11.22
C GLU A 325 8.35 8.21 -10.89
N SER A 326 8.63 7.99 -9.60
CA SER A 326 9.68 7.07 -9.14
C SER A 326 9.36 5.62 -9.52
N ALA A 327 8.10 5.18 -9.34
CA ALA A 327 7.66 3.84 -9.73
C ALA A 327 7.80 3.61 -11.24
N LYS A 328 7.38 4.59 -12.05
CA LYS A 328 7.58 4.58 -13.50
C LYS A 328 9.06 4.50 -13.89
N ALA A 329 9.93 5.23 -13.20
CA ALA A 329 11.36 5.19 -13.45
C ALA A 329 11.97 3.82 -13.11
N LEU A 330 11.49 3.15 -12.06
CA LEU A 330 11.94 1.82 -11.65
C LEU A 330 11.59 0.71 -12.63
N GLU A 331 10.56 0.86 -13.47
CA GLU A 331 10.16 -0.18 -14.42
C GLU A 331 11.27 -0.52 -15.42
N ALA A 332 12.12 0.44 -15.78
CA ALA A 332 13.30 0.20 -16.61
C ALA A 332 14.53 -0.31 -15.82
N LEU A 333 14.51 -0.24 -14.49
CA LEU A 333 15.68 -0.49 -13.64
C LEU A 333 15.61 -1.81 -12.86
N ARG A 334 14.41 -2.38 -12.68
CA ARG A 334 14.20 -3.64 -11.95
C ARG A 334 13.05 -4.45 -12.54
N GLU A 335 13.14 -5.77 -12.39
CA GLU A 335 12.18 -6.72 -12.96
C GLU A 335 10.93 -6.94 -12.12
N THR A 336 11.03 -6.70 -10.81
CA THR A 336 9.94 -6.85 -9.83
C THR A 336 9.93 -5.65 -8.90
N LEU A 337 8.74 -5.18 -8.53
CA LEU A 337 8.54 -4.21 -7.45
C LEU A 337 7.70 -4.88 -6.35
N PRO A 338 8.02 -4.65 -5.05
CA PRO A 338 7.16 -5.14 -3.97
C PRO A 338 5.71 -4.67 -4.16
N PRO A 339 4.70 -5.45 -3.76
CA PRO A 339 3.28 -5.08 -3.90
C PRO A 339 2.94 -3.77 -3.18
N PHE A 340 3.57 -3.55 -2.03
CA PHE A 340 3.48 -2.29 -1.29
C PHE A 340 4.90 -1.71 -1.10
N PRO A 341 5.46 -1.01 -2.10
CA PRO A 341 6.82 -0.48 -2.01
C PRO A 341 6.93 0.53 -0.86
N GLY A 342 7.92 0.34 0.01
CA GLY A 342 8.13 1.21 1.17
C GLY A 342 7.40 0.79 2.45
N ILE A 343 6.57 -0.25 2.38
CA ILE A 343 5.93 -0.86 3.54
C ILE A 343 6.58 -2.23 3.77
N ASP A 344 7.17 -2.42 4.96
CA ASP A 344 7.70 -3.73 5.34
C ASP A 344 6.52 -4.70 5.52
N GLU A 345 6.53 -5.84 4.83
CA GLU A 345 5.43 -6.82 4.85
C GLU A 345 5.23 -7.51 6.21
N GLY A 346 6.03 -7.16 7.23
CA GLY A 346 6.18 -7.91 8.46
C GLY A 346 6.88 -9.25 8.20
N GLU A 347 7.69 -9.74 9.14
CA GLU A 347 8.19 -11.11 9.05
C GLU A 347 6.99 -12.08 9.10
N SER A 348 6.84 -12.87 8.04
CA SER A 348 5.90 -14.00 7.94
C SER A 348 6.23 -15.12 8.91
#